data_AF-A0AAD0Y9Z7-F1
#
_entry.id   AF-A0AAD0Y9Z7-F1
#
_cell.length_a   1.000
_cell.length_b   1.000
_cell.length_c   1.000
_cell.angle_alpha   90.00
_cell.angle_beta   90.00
_cell.angle_gamma   90.00
#
_symmetry.space_group_name_H-M   'P 1'
#
loop_
_entity.id
_entity.type
_entity.pdbx_description
1 polymer ?
#
loop_
_entity_poly.entity_id
_entity_poly.type
_entity_poly.pdbx_seq_one_letter_code
_entity_poly.pdbx_strand_id
1 'polypeptide(L)'
;MSPVFKYILIGFTSIVGLLMIYFLYIFISIASVFGGIFERDYSIDELKTEYNDKEKEIDDLIKYFNQIKPKDKSVAIEFKNDKILERLVIVPSDTTKNTYRGWDINVKNLYQQEFKKELHWDEDQVDELKNRLDQANCISIEDGEPVKIGFKRYGMGMYFFNVFQKKETDRSLFNDGCTYILVNYKLALEYGGGAIGRQCFSKQNLK
;
A
#
# COMPACT_ATOMS: atom_id res chain seq x y z
N MET A 1 33.62 -40.44 30.79
CA MET A 1 33.63 -39.08 30.19
C MET A 1 34.33 -38.16 31.17
N SER A 2 35.40 -37.46 30.77
CA SER A 2 36.09 -36.55 31.68
C SER A 2 35.22 -35.31 31.97
N PRO A 3 35.31 -34.70 33.17
CA PRO A 3 34.58 -33.48 33.49
C PRO A 3 34.81 -32.38 32.46
N VAL A 4 36.06 -32.27 31.98
CA VAL A 4 36.49 -31.32 30.95
C VAL A 4 35.72 -31.51 29.63
N PHE A 5 35.54 -32.76 29.18
CA PHE A 5 34.80 -33.06 27.95
C PHE A 5 33.31 -32.67 28.06
N LYS A 6 32.70 -32.83 29.25
CA LYS A 6 31.30 -32.43 29.50
C LYS A 6 31.11 -30.92 29.39
N TYR A 7 32.03 -30.13 29.94
CA TYR A 7 31.95 -28.66 29.86
C TYR A 7 32.21 -28.13 28.44
N ILE A 8 33.12 -28.75 27.69
CA ILE A 8 33.34 -28.43 26.27
C ILE A 8 32.07 -28.70 25.44
N LEU A 9 31.41 -29.84 25.68
CA LEU A 9 30.17 -30.18 24.97
C LEU A 9 29.04 -29.19 25.29
N ILE A 10 28.85 -28.83 26.57
CA ILE A 10 27.83 -27.85 26.99
C ILE A 10 28.12 -26.47 26.37
N GLY A 11 29.38 -26.03 26.37
CA GLY A 11 29.77 -24.77 25.75
C GLY A 11 29.47 -24.77 24.25
N PHE A 12 29.84 -25.85 23.55
CA PHE A 12 29.58 -26.00 22.12
C PHE A 12 28.08 -26.02 21.79
N THR A 13 27.26 -26.77 22.53
CA THR A 13 25.81 -26.81 22.32
C THR A 13 25.15 -25.46 22.59
N SER A 14 25.66 -24.70 23.57
CA SER A 14 25.15 -23.37 23.89
C SER A 14 25.46 -22.36 22.79
N ILE A 15 26.68 -22.40 22.23
CA ILE A 15 27.10 -21.55 21.11
C ILE A 15 26.31 -21.88 19.84
N VAL A 16 26.15 -23.18 19.53
CA VAL A 16 25.36 -23.62 18.36
C VAL A 16 23.89 -23.22 18.52
N GLY A 17 23.32 -23.33 19.72
CA GLY A 17 21.96 -22.88 20.01
C GLY A 17 21.77 -21.38 19.78
N LEU A 18 22.70 -20.55 20.27
CA LEU A 18 22.67 -19.10 20.06
C LEU A 18 22.82 -18.73 18.58
N LEU A 19 23.69 -19.43 17.85
CA LEU A 19 23.84 -19.25 16.40
C LEU A 19 22.54 -19.61 15.65
N MET A 20 21.88 -20.72 15.99
CA MET A 20 20.61 -21.08 15.38
C MET A 20 19.51 -20.05 15.63
N ILE A 21 19.41 -19.51 16.86
CA ILE A 21 18.45 -18.44 17.17
C ILE A 21 18.78 -17.18 16.37
N TYR A 22 20.05 -16.82 16.24
CA TYR A 22 20.48 -15.68 15.43
C TYR A 22 20.16 -15.86 13.93
N PHE A 23 20.43 -17.04 13.37
CA PHE A 23 20.05 -17.36 11.99
C PHE A 23 18.54 -17.34 11.78
N LEU A 24 17.76 -17.87 12.73
CA LEU A 24 16.31 -17.82 12.68
C LEU A 24 15.80 -16.37 12.73
N TYR A 25 16.40 -15.52 13.56
CA TYR A 25 16.08 -14.09 13.61
C TYR A 25 16.38 -13.37 12.29
N ILE A 26 17.55 -13.61 11.69
CA ILE A 26 17.89 -13.06 10.38
C ILE A 26 16.92 -13.57 9.31
N PHE A 27 16.62 -14.87 9.30
CA PHE A 27 15.71 -15.48 8.34
C PHE A 27 14.30 -14.87 8.43
N ILE A 28 13.76 -14.71 9.64
CA ILE A 28 12.47 -14.06 9.87
C ILE A 28 12.52 -12.59 9.41
N SER A 29 13.62 -11.87 9.71
CA SER A 29 13.79 -10.48 9.32
C SER A 29 13.87 -10.29 7.79
N ILE A 30 14.55 -11.20 7.08
CA ILE A 30 14.59 -11.20 5.61
C ILE A 30 13.22 -11.58 5.04
N ALA A 31 12.59 -12.63 5.57
CA ALA A 31 11.26 -13.05 5.13
C ALA A 31 10.24 -11.92 5.28
N SER A 32 10.28 -11.13 6.36
CA SER A 32 9.41 -9.96 6.55
C SER A 32 9.57 -8.87 5.50
N VAL A 33 10.74 -8.76 4.84
CA VAL A 33 10.96 -7.77 3.78
C VAL A 33 10.46 -8.25 2.41
N PHE A 34 10.36 -9.57 2.21
CA PHE A 34 9.97 -10.20 0.94
C PHE A 34 8.58 -10.83 0.99
N GLY A 35 7.66 -10.29 1.77
CA GLY A 35 6.27 -10.75 1.81
C GLY A 35 5.85 -11.37 3.13
N GLY A 36 6.70 -11.30 4.17
CA GLY A 36 6.44 -12.00 5.41
C GLY A 36 6.19 -13.50 5.22
N ILE A 37 5.80 -14.15 6.31
CA ILE A 37 5.29 -15.53 6.27
C ILE A 37 3.74 -15.50 6.21
N PHE A 38 3.15 -14.29 6.25
CA PHE A 38 1.72 -14.05 6.41
C PHE A 38 1.13 -13.11 5.34
N GLU A 39 1.92 -12.53 4.43
CA GLU A 39 1.31 -11.74 3.35
C GLU A 39 0.83 -12.67 2.25
N ARG A 40 -0.44 -12.49 1.89
CA ARG A 40 -1.10 -13.27 0.87
C ARG A 40 -0.78 -12.66 -0.49
N ASP A 41 -0.26 -13.50 -1.38
CA ASP A 41 -0.21 -13.18 -2.80
C ASP A 41 -1.61 -13.34 -3.41
N TYR A 42 -1.99 -12.48 -4.37
CA TYR A 42 -3.33 -12.45 -4.96
C TYR A 42 -3.28 -12.72 -6.46
N SER A 43 -4.03 -13.71 -6.94
CA SER A 43 -4.18 -13.92 -8.38
C SER A 43 -4.98 -12.78 -9.02
N ILE A 44 -4.87 -12.65 -10.35
CA ILE A 44 -5.68 -11.68 -11.10
C ILE A 44 -7.18 -11.89 -10.83
N ASP A 45 -7.64 -13.13 -10.80
CA ASP A 45 -9.06 -13.42 -10.63
C ASP A 45 -9.54 -13.15 -9.19
N GLU A 46 -8.68 -13.36 -8.19
CA GLU A 46 -8.94 -12.91 -6.82
C GLU A 46 -9.05 -11.37 -6.76
N LEU A 47 -8.14 -10.63 -7.41
CA LEU A 47 -8.20 -9.16 -7.45
C LEU A 47 -9.47 -8.65 -8.16
N LYS A 48 -9.88 -9.29 -9.26
CA LYS A 48 -11.15 -8.97 -9.92
C LYS A 48 -12.34 -9.23 -9.00
N THR A 49 -12.32 -10.36 -8.28
CA THR A 49 -13.38 -10.74 -7.35
C THR A 49 -13.48 -9.73 -6.20
N GLU A 50 -12.36 -9.38 -5.57
CA GLU A 50 -12.30 -8.37 -4.50
C GLU A 50 -12.83 -7.01 -4.99
N TYR A 51 -12.44 -6.56 -6.19
CA TYR A 51 -12.98 -5.33 -6.76
C TYR A 51 -14.49 -5.42 -6.99
N ASN A 52 -14.98 -6.49 -7.60
CA ASN A 52 -16.41 -6.64 -7.92
C ASN A 52 -17.26 -6.73 -6.65
N ASP A 53 -16.81 -7.47 -5.65
CA ASP A 53 -17.51 -7.63 -4.37
C ASP A 53 -17.56 -6.31 -3.56
N LYS A 54 -16.62 -5.40 -3.82
CA LYS A 54 -16.48 -4.09 -3.15
C LYS A 54 -16.70 -2.89 -4.05
N GLU A 55 -17.26 -3.10 -5.25
CA GLU A 55 -17.35 -2.04 -6.27
C GLU A 55 -18.10 -0.82 -5.75
N LYS A 56 -19.20 -1.05 -5.03
CA LYS A 56 -20.03 0.01 -4.46
C LYS A 56 -19.27 0.80 -3.40
N GLU A 57 -18.59 0.13 -2.49
CA GLU A 57 -17.79 0.75 -1.44
C GLU A 57 -16.61 1.54 -2.02
N ILE A 58 -15.98 1.03 -3.08
CA ILE A 58 -14.92 1.73 -3.82
C ILE A 58 -15.48 2.99 -4.51
N ASP A 59 -16.63 2.90 -5.17
CA ASP A 59 -17.27 4.06 -5.81
C ASP A 59 -17.66 5.12 -4.75
N ASP A 60 -18.19 4.69 -3.61
CA ASP A 60 -18.54 5.57 -2.48
C ASP A 60 -17.30 6.21 -1.83
N LEU A 61 -16.18 5.48 -1.73
CA LEU A 61 -14.89 6.00 -1.32
C LEU A 61 -14.39 7.09 -2.28
N ILE A 62 -14.38 6.81 -3.59
CA ILE A 62 -13.92 7.75 -4.61
C ILE A 62 -14.78 9.02 -4.59
N LYS A 63 -16.10 8.87 -4.49
CA LYS A 63 -17.03 10.00 -4.40
C LYS A 63 -16.73 10.86 -3.19
N TYR A 64 -16.56 10.25 -2.02
CA TYR A 64 -16.25 10.98 -0.79
C TYR A 64 -14.91 11.70 -0.87
N PHE A 65 -13.86 11.01 -1.33
CA PHE A 65 -12.54 11.60 -1.49
C PHE A 65 -12.55 12.81 -2.43
N ASN A 66 -13.29 12.73 -3.54
CA ASN A 66 -13.46 13.85 -4.46
C ASN A 66 -14.22 15.04 -3.86
N GLN A 67 -15.05 14.83 -2.83
CA GLN A 67 -15.74 15.91 -2.13
C GLN A 67 -14.82 16.65 -1.16
N ILE A 68 -13.94 15.93 -0.47
CA ILE A 68 -13.08 16.50 0.57
C ILE A 68 -11.71 16.96 0.07
N LYS A 69 -11.24 16.48 -1.09
CA LYS A 69 -9.91 16.85 -1.59
C LYS A 69 -9.80 18.36 -1.90
N PRO A 70 -8.63 18.98 -1.67
CA PRO A 70 -8.37 20.34 -2.13
C PRO A 70 -8.53 20.47 -3.65
N LYS A 71 -9.15 21.55 -4.12
CA LYS A 71 -9.35 21.79 -5.56
C LYS A 71 -8.05 22.12 -6.31
N ASP A 72 -7.06 22.65 -5.61
CA ASP A 72 -5.80 23.15 -6.17
C ASP A 72 -4.63 22.16 -5.96
N LYS A 73 -4.89 20.93 -5.50
CA LYS A 73 -3.85 19.94 -5.21
C LYS A 73 -4.32 18.53 -5.57
N SER A 74 -3.38 17.69 -5.98
CA SER A 74 -3.56 16.24 -5.98
C SER A 74 -3.03 15.67 -4.66
N VAL A 75 -3.74 14.70 -4.12
CA VAL A 75 -3.41 14.07 -2.84
C VAL A 75 -3.33 12.56 -3.01
N ALA A 76 -2.30 11.97 -2.42
CA ALA A 76 -2.19 10.52 -2.25
C ALA A 76 -1.97 10.21 -0.77
N ILE A 77 -2.79 9.33 -0.21
CA ILE A 77 -2.75 8.97 1.21
C ILE A 77 -2.84 7.46 1.37
N GLU A 78 -1.95 6.90 2.21
CA GLU A 78 -1.90 5.49 2.55
C GLU A 78 -1.89 5.33 4.07
N PHE A 79 -2.84 4.58 4.60
CA PHE A 79 -2.92 4.26 6.01
C PHE A 79 -2.18 2.95 6.30
N LYS A 80 -1.26 3.00 7.27
CA LYS A 80 -0.66 1.80 7.87
C LYS A 80 -1.62 1.19 8.91
N ASN A 81 -2.26 2.07 9.68
CA ASN A 81 -3.28 1.79 10.68
C ASN A 81 -3.98 3.11 11.07
N ASP A 82 -4.88 3.07 12.04
CA ASP A 82 -5.70 4.22 12.46
C ASP A 82 -4.89 5.37 13.08
N LYS A 83 -3.61 5.13 13.42
CA LYS A 83 -2.73 6.13 14.07
C LYS A 83 -1.62 6.61 13.16
N ILE A 84 -1.25 5.84 12.14
CA ILE A 84 -0.08 6.08 11.31
C ILE A 84 -0.46 5.99 9.83
N LEU A 85 -0.16 7.06 9.09
CA LEU A 85 -0.06 7.01 7.65
C LEU A 85 1.29 6.40 7.26
N GLU A 86 1.25 5.39 6.41
CA GLU A 86 2.47 4.89 5.77
C GLU A 86 3.04 5.98 4.85
N ARG A 87 2.18 6.68 4.10
CA ARG A 87 2.57 7.70 3.12
C ARG A 87 1.52 8.80 2.99
N LEU A 88 2.00 10.04 2.86
CA LEU A 88 1.21 11.19 2.39
C LEU A 88 1.99 11.94 1.32
N VAL A 89 1.34 12.23 0.20
CA VAL A 89 1.87 13.08 -0.86
C VAL A 89 0.85 14.14 -1.22
N ILE A 90 1.30 15.39 -1.27
CA ILE A 90 0.49 16.54 -1.67
C ILE A 90 1.22 17.23 -2.80
N VAL A 91 0.62 17.22 -3.98
CA VAL A 91 1.15 17.84 -5.21
C VAL A 91 0.33 19.10 -5.51
N PRO A 92 0.90 20.30 -5.33
CA PRO A 92 0.24 21.53 -5.73
C PRO A 92 0.01 21.58 -7.25
N SER A 93 -1.11 22.16 -7.68
CA SER A 93 -1.35 22.44 -9.11
C SER A 93 -0.43 23.55 -9.62
N ASP A 94 -0.04 24.46 -8.73
CA ASP A 94 0.98 25.48 -9.00
C ASP A 94 2.37 24.86 -9.00
N THR A 95 2.96 24.72 -10.20
CA THR A 95 4.26 24.07 -10.41
C THR A 95 5.44 24.82 -9.79
N THR A 96 5.24 26.04 -9.29
CA THR A 96 6.28 26.78 -8.55
C THR A 96 6.40 26.34 -7.10
N LYS A 97 5.37 25.65 -6.56
CA LYS A 97 5.35 25.15 -5.19
C LYS A 97 5.93 23.74 -5.12
N ASN A 98 6.58 23.45 -3.99
CA ASN A 98 7.16 22.13 -3.75
C ASN A 98 6.08 21.08 -3.44
N THR A 99 6.30 19.86 -3.92
CA THR A 99 5.50 18.69 -3.52
C THR A 99 5.89 18.26 -2.11
N TYR A 100 4.90 18.07 -1.24
CA TYR A 100 5.10 17.44 0.06
C TYR A 100 5.13 15.92 -0.09
N ARG A 101 6.09 15.25 0.56
CA ARG A 101 6.16 13.78 0.68
C ARG A 101 6.59 13.42 2.08
N GLY A 102 5.77 12.65 2.79
CA GLY A 102 6.11 12.16 4.12
C GLY A 102 5.74 10.69 4.32
N TRP A 103 6.42 10.06 5.27
CA TRP A 103 6.33 8.65 5.61
C TRP A 103 6.15 8.49 7.13
N ASP A 104 5.49 7.42 7.56
CA ASP A 104 5.23 7.11 8.98
C ASP A 104 4.69 8.33 9.77
N ILE A 105 3.73 9.03 9.18
CA ILE A 105 3.15 10.25 9.76
C ILE A 105 2.09 9.86 10.78
N ASN A 106 2.14 10.44 11.98
CA ASN A 106 1.03 10.30 12.92
C ASN A 106 -0.23 10.98 12.36
N VAL A 107 -1.35 10.25 12.29
CA VAL A 107 -2.62 10.77 11.75
C VAL A 107 -3.04 12.08 12.43
N LYS A 108 -2.78 12.23 13.73
CA LYS A 108 -3.06 13.47 14.47
C LYS A 108 -2.30 14.69 13.96
N ASN A 109 -1.19 14.49 13.24
CA ASN A 109 -0.47 15.59 12.62
C ASN A 109 -1.29 16.26 11.52
N LEU A 110 -2.21 15.55 10.86
CA LEU A 110 -3.08 16.12 9.83
C LEU A 110 -3.98 17.24 10.37
N TYR A 111 -4.23 17.25 11.68
CA TYR A 111 -5.07 18.25 12.36
C TYR A 111 -4.29 19.50 12.76
N GLN A 112 -2.97 19.47 12.63
CA GLN A 112 -2.11 20.61 12.94
C GLN A 112 -2.23 21.68 11.86
N GLN A 113 -1.93 22.93 12.24
CA GLN A 113 -2.12 24.12 11.39
C GLN A 113 -1.43 24.03 10.02
N GLU A 114 -0.32 23.32 9.91
CA GLU A 114 0.39 23.11 8.64
C GLU A 114 -0.48 22.31 7.65
N PHE A 115 -0.84 21.07 7.99
CA PHE A 115 -1.65 20.21 7.12
C PHE A 115 -3.09 20.72 6.97
N LYS A 116 -3.65 21.34 8.01
CA LYS A 116 -4.99 21.94 7.93
C LYS A 116 -5.07 23.05 6.88
N LYS A 117 -3.99 23.81 6.66
CA LYS A 117 -3.92 24.82 5.59
C LYS A 117 -3.73 24.21 4.20
N GLU A 118 -3.06 23.07 4.11
CA GLU A 118 -2.80 22.41 2.82
C GLU A 118 -4.01 21.59 2.33
N LEU A 119 -4.61 20.80 3.23
CA LEU A 119 -5.64 19.80 2.94
C LEU A 119 -7.06 20.28 3.24
N HIS A 120 -7.21 21.20 4.19
CA HIS A 120 -8.51 21.64 4.72
C HIS A 120 -9.34 20.52 5.35
N TRP A 121 -8.69 19.42 5.76
CA TRP A 121 -9.36 18.31 6.42
C TRP A 121 -9.53 18.54 7.91
N ASP A 122 -10.66 18.09 8.45
CA ASP A 122 -10.86 17.90 9.89
C ASP A 122 -10.71 16.41 10.29
N GLU A 123 -10.81 16.15 11.59
CA GLU A 123 -10.65 14.80 12.16
C GLU A 123 -11.72 13.84 11.65
N ASP A 124 -12.99 14.26 11.65
CA ASP A 124 -14.11 13.47 11.15
C ASP A 124 -13.91 13.09 9.67
N GLN A 125 -13.34 13.99 8.86
CA GLN A 125 -13.09 13.72 7.46
C GLN A 125 -11.99 12.68 7.22
N VAL A 126 -10.93 12.72 8.02
CA VAL A 126 -9.83 11.75 7.94
C VAL A 126 -10.30 10.39 8.43
N ASP A 127 -11.04 10.34 9.54
CA ASP A 127 -11.59 9.12 10.09
C ASP A 127 -12.61 8.47 9.15
N GLU A 128 -13.48 9.28 8.54
CA GLU A 128 -14.45 8.80 7.54
C GLU A 128 -13.74 8.29 6.27
N LEU A 129 -12.67 8.96 5.81
CA LEU A 129 -11.86 8.47 4.69
C LEU A 129 -11.26 7.10 5.00
N LYS A 130 -10.71 6.92 6.21
CA LYS A 130 -10.16 5.65 6.68
C LYS A 130 -11.23 4.56 6.76
N ASN A 131 -12.39 4.88 7.34
CA ASN A 131 -13.50 3.93 7.43
C ASN A 131 -13.97 3.45 6.05
N ARG A 132 -14.05 4.34 5.07
CA ARG A 132 -14.43 3.99 3.69
C ARG A 132 -13.37 3.12 3.01
N LEU A 133 -12.10 3.39 3.24
CA LEU A 133 -11.01 2.51 2.80
C LEU A 133 -11.15 1.11 3.41
N ASP A 134 -11.39 1.00 4.71
CA ASP A 134 -11.57 -0.29 5.39
C ASP A 134 -12.80 -1.05 4.87
N GLN A 135 -13.93 -0.36 4.64
CA GLN A 135 -15.15 -0.95 4.07
C GLN A 135 -14.92 -1.51 2.66
N ALA A 136 -14.13 -0.79 1.86
CA ALA A 136 -13.66 -1.19 0.54
C ALA A 136 -12.51 -2.23 0.57
N ASN A 137 -12.08 -2.67 1.75
CA ASN A 137 -10.93 -3.56 1.96
C ASN A 137 -9.60 -3.01 1.41
N CYS A 138 -9.47 -1.70 1.30
CA CYS A 138 -8.32 -0.99 0.73
C CYS A 138 -7.56 -0.19 1.80
N ILE A 139 -6.36 0.29 1.47
CA ILE A 139 -5.47 1.00 2.41
C ILE A 139 -4.99 2.36 1.89
N SER A 140 -5.14 2.65 0.59
CA SER A 140 -4.76 3.95 0.03
C SER A 140 -5.66 4.42 -1.09
N ILE A 141 -5.64 5.73 -1.31
CA ILE A 141 -6.26 6.40 -2.45
C ILE A 141 -5.34 7.51 -2.94
N GLU A 142 -5.22 7.63 -4.25
CA GLU A 142 -4.47 8.67 -4.96
C GLU A 142 -5.35 9.31 -6.03
N ASP A 143 -5.39 10.65 -6.00
CA ASP A 143 -6.14 11.44 -6.96
C ASP A 143 -5.56 11.30 -8.38
N GLY A 144 -6.44 11.29 -9.38
CA GLY A 144 -6.05 11.17 -10.78
C GLY A 144 -7.19 10.73 -11.69
N GLU A 145 -6.87 10.54 -12.96
CA GLU A 145 -7.70 9.82 -13.91
C GLU A 145 -6.79 8.80 -14.62
N PRO A 146 -6.87 7.51 -14.26
CA PRO A 146 -7.79 6.90 -13.29
C PRO A 146 -7.50 7.29 -11.84
N VAL A 147 -8.49 7.13 -10.96
CA VAL A 147 -8.28 7.18 -9.51
C VAL A 147 -7.61 5.88 -9.09
N LYS A 148 -6.48 5.97 -8.38
CA LYS A 148 -5.71 4.79 -7.99
C LYS A 148 -6.02 4.43 -6.54
N ILE A 149 -6.54 3.23 -6.32
CA ILE A 149 -6.89 2.68 -5.00
C ILE A 149 -5.90 1.58 -4.65
N GLY A 150 -5.17 1.69 -3.55
CA GLY A 150 -4.28 0.63 -3.09
C GLY A 150 -5.02 -0.38 -2.22
N PHE A 151 -4.98 -1.64 -2.64
CA PHE A 151 -5.66 -2.76 -2.00
C PHE A 151 -4.86 -3.30 -0.80
N LYS A 152 -3.76 -4.02 -1.07
CA LYS A 152 -2.88 -4.64 -0.06
C LYS A 152 -1.43 -4.65 -0.53
N ARG A 153 -0.50 -4.62 0.44
CA ARG A 153 0.92 -4.84 0.19
C ARG A 153 1.22 -6.34 0.07
N TYR A 154 2.15 -6.65 -0.83
CA TYR A 154 2.77 -7.96 -0.94
C TYR A 154 4.25 -7.76 -1.25
N GLY A 155 5.11 -8.13 -0.30
CA GLY A 155 6.53 -7.84 -0.32
C GLY A 155 6.81 -6.35 -0.41
N MET A 156 7.64 -5.96 -1.38
CA MET A 156 7.98 -4.55 -1.62
C MET A 156 6.98 -3.83 -2.54
N GLY A 157 5.90 -4.50 -2.92
CA GLY A 157 4.88 -4.00 -3.83
C GLY A 157 3.51 -3.85 -3.16
N MET A 158 2.58 -3.30 -3.92
CA MET A 158 1.17 -3.16 -3.58
C MET A 158 0.33 -3.47 -4.81
N TYR A 159 -0.80 -4.12 -4.56
CA TYR A 159 -1.86 -4.27 -5.55
C TYR A 159 -2.73 -3.01 -5.59
N PHE A 160 -3.02 -2.51 -6.78
CA PHE A 160 -3.87 -1.36 -6.98
C PHE A 160 -5.02 -1.63 -7.95
N PHE A 161 -6.14 -0.98 -7.69
CA PHE A 161 -7.24 -0.81 -8.63
C PHE A 161 -7.14 0.59 -9.24
N ASN A 162 -6.87 0.65 -10.54
CA ASN A 162 -6.93 1.88 -11.32
C ASN A 162 -8.34 2.03 -11.89
N VAL A 163 -9.15 2.89 -11.25
CA VAL A 163 -10.58 3.06 -11.55
C VAL A 163 -10.79 4.30 -12.43
N PHE A 164 -11.09 4.06 -13.70
CA PHE A 164 -11.35 5.11 -14.69
C PHE A 164 -12.71 5.77 -14.46
N GLN A 165 -12.72 7.09 -14.26
CA GLN A 165 -13.95 7.85 -14.06
C GLN A 165 -14.53 8.36 -15.39
N LYS A 166 -13.70 8.43 -16.44
CA LYS A 166 -14.11 8.94 -17.75
C LYS A 166 -13.99 7.86 -18.81
N LYS A 167 -15.01 7.73 -19.66
CA LYS A 167 -14.99 6.81 -20.81
C LYS A 167 -13.87 7.16 -21.79
N GLU A 168 -13.49 8.42 -21.89
CA GLU A 168 -12.60 8.90 -22.96
C GLU A 168 -11.12 8.88 -22.57
N THR A 169 -10.81 8.43 -21.34
CA THR A 169 -9.44 8.30 -20.85
C THR A 169 -8.65 7.36 -21.74
N ASP A 170 -7.43 7.75 -22.11
CA ASP A 170 -6.52 6.84 -22.80
C ASP A 170 -6.09 5.72 -21.86
N ARG A 171 -6.27 4.47 -22.30
CA ARG A 171 -5.98 3.25 -21.54
C ARG A 171 -4.83 2.45 -22.14
N SER A 172 -4.18 2.97 -23.19
CA SER A 172 -3.12 2.28 -23.93
C SER A 172 -1.97 1.81 -23.02
N LEU A 173 -1.66 2.57 -21.96
CA LEU A 173 -0.60 2.26 -21.00
C LEU A 173 -1.00 1.25 -19.92
N PHE A 174 -2.28 0.92 -19.78
CA PHE A 174 -2.81 0.10 -18.69
C PHE A 174 -2.98 -1.38 -19.08
N ASN A 175 -2.30 -1.83 -20.13
CA ASN A 175 -2.33 -3.22 -20.57
C ASN A 175 -0.96 -3.69 -21.10
N ASP A 176 0.07 -3.64 -20.24
CA ASP A 176 1.45 -4.01 -20.61
C ASP A 176 1.79 -5.48 -20.32
N GLY A 177 0.86 -6.24 -19.72
CA GLY A 177 1.04 -7.66 -19.41
C GLY A 177 2.07 -7.94 -18.31
N CYS A 178 2.56 -6.91 -17.62
CA CYS A 178 3.53 -7.01 -16.53
C CYS A 178 3.05 -6.19 -15.33
N THR A 179 3.06 -4.86 -15.42
CA THR A 179 2.66 -3.95 -14.34
C THR A 179 1.17 -3.76 -14.34
N TYR A 180 0.56 -3.66 -15.53
CA TYR A 180 -0.84 -3.34 -15.71
C TYR A 180 -1.59 -4.41 -16.50
N ILE A 181 -2.81 -4.69 -16.03
CA ILE A 181 -3.73 -5.62 -16.68
C ILE A 181 -5.08 -4.91 -16.82
N LEU A 182 -5.45 -4.58 -18.06
CA LEU A 182 -6.73 -3.94 -18.34
C LEU A 182 -7.84 -4.99 -18.26
N VAL A 183 -8.73 -4.85 -17.28
CA VAL A 183 -9.83 -5.79 -17.06
C VAL A 183 -11.03 -5.42 -17.92
N ASN A 184 -11.43 -4.14 -17.86
CA ASN A 184 -12.54 -3.59 -18.63
C ASN A 184 -12.36 -2.06 -18.76
N TYR A 185 -13.37 -1.36 -19.29
CA TYR A 185 -13.29 0.10 -19.48
C TYR A 185 -13.19 0.90 -18.16
N LYS A 186 -13.65 0.34 -17.03
CA LYS A 186 -13.67 0.97 -15.70
C LYS A 186 -12.44 0.60 -14.86
N LEU A 187 -11.83 -0.56 -15.08
CA LEU A 187 -10.79 -1.11 -14.21
C LEU A 187 -9.54 -1.57 -14.97
N ALA A 188 -8.38 -1.15 -14.48
CA ALA A 188 -7.10 -1.84 -14.68
C ALA A 188 -6.49 -2.25 -13.34
N LEU A 189 -5.91 -3.45 -13.27
CA LEU A 189 -5.15 -3.91 -12.12
C LEU A 189 -3.69 -3.47 -12.26
N GLU A 190 -3.05 -3.15 -11.14
CA GLU A 190 -1.63 -2.82 -11.09
C GLU A 190 -0.94 -3.54 -9.94
N TYR A 191 0.29 -4.00 -10.16
CA TYR A 191 1.21 -4.35 -9.08
C TYR A 191 2.44 -3.45 -9.17
N GLY A 192 2.70 -2.67 -8.13
CA GLY A 192 3.78 -1.69 -8.15
C GLY A 192 4.32 -1.39 -6.76
N GLY A 193 5.59 -1.02 -6.67
CA GLY A 193 6.16 -0.52 -5.43
C GLY A 193 5.96 0.98 -5.39
N GLY A 194 5.01 1.49 -4.59
CA GLY A 194 4.66 2.92 -4.57
C GLY A 194 5.85 3.87 -4.72
N ALA A 195 6.94 3.67 -3.97
CA ALA A 195 8.20 4.43 -4.11
C ALA A 195 9.35 3.73 -4.87
N ILE A 196 9.27 2.42 -5.10
CA ILE A 196 10.33 1.61 -5.75
C ILE A 196 10.15 1.58 -7.27
N GLY A 197 8.95 1.87 -7.79
CA GLY A 197 8.65 1.96 -9.21
C GLY A 197 7.95 0.72 -9.75
N ARG A 198 8.01 0.56 -11.09
CA ARG A 198 7.29 -0.49 -11.82
C ARG A 198 7.76 -1.86 -11.35
N GLN A 199 6.80 -2.71 -10.98
CA GLN A 199 6.98 -4.12 -10.69
C GLN A 199 6.05 -4.91 -11.62
N CYS A 200 6.32 -6.20 -11.82
CA CYS A 200 5.41 -7.06 -12.57
C CYS A 200 4.61 -7.93 -11.62
N PHE A 201 3.35 -8.23 -11.96
CA PHE A 201 2.67 -9.41 -11.48
C PHE A 201 3.58 -10.64 -11.65
N SER A 202 3.69 -11.47 -10.62
CA SER A 202 4.47 -12.69 -10.70
C SER A 202 3.81 -13.65 -11.69
N LYS A 203 4.60 -14.60 -12.22
CA LYS A 203 4.07 -15.67 -13.11
C LYS A 203 2.99 -16.53 -12.44
N GLN A 204 2.93 -16.54 -11.10
CA GLN A 204 1.90 -17.28 -10.37
C GLN A 204 0.57 -16.52 -10.38
N ASN A 205 0.59 -15.18 -10.37
CA ASN A 205 -0.61 -14.36 -10.43
C ASN A 205 -1.34 -14.45 -11.77
N LEU A 206 -0.61 -14.80 -12.85
CA LEU A 206 -1.13 -14.90 -14.22
C LEU A 206 -1.83 -16.24 -14.54
N LYS A 207 -1.76 -17.22 -13.63
CA LYS A 207 -2.39 -18.55 -13.79
C LYS A 207 -3.77 -18.57 -13.19
#